data_AF-A0A935SYT5-F1
#
_entry.id   AF-A0A935SYT5-F1
#
_cell.length_a   1.000
_cell.length_b   1.000
_cell.length_c   1.000
_cell.angle_alpha   90.00
_cell.angle_beta   90.00
_cell.angle_gamma   90.00
#
_symmetry.space_group_name_H-M   'P 1'
#
loop_
_entity.id
_entity.type
_entity.pdbx_description
1 polymer ?
#
loop_
_entity_poly.entity_id
_entity_poly.type
_entity_poly.pdbx_seq_one_letter_code
_entity_poly.pdbx_strand_id
1 'polypeptide(L)'
;MLYEPIERFRIFSEIELGGLFSYEEGGSAETGISISTERLFGELSLRDGFNLRFGKFQTPIGRWNLVPAEPFVWTATTPVLLETGIDEHQTGISLQGSFFPSAGSVDYWIYGQPMDPLDPSESPSPLDRSVGGRVQFTRPRREWSVGGSFLASDRKGDWSTLVGLDAELHAGPFELLTEAIYQSGRIPDRDVAAVFVQGRLQVLRGFHLLTRYEFFDRLGSRDDRVHVGDLGFAWQPFDWLILKATYRVSDQETDDVERGLSSSLSVVF
;
A
#
# COMPACT_ATOMS: atom_id res chain seq x y z
N MET A 1 4.40 18.36 3.84
CA MET A 1 4.86 19.32 4.86
C MET A 1 4.78 18.70 6.25
N LEU A 2 5.83 18.85 7.04
CA LEU A 2 5.92 18.41 8.44
C LEU A 2 6.12 19.65 9.33
N TYR A 3 5.33 19.77 10.40
CA TYR A 3 5.41 20.90 11.34
C TYR A 3 5.27 20.44 12.80
N GLU A 4 6.13 20.92 13.69
CA GLU A 4 6.14 20.56 15.11
C GLU A 4 5.93 21.83 15.96
N PRO A 5 4.67 22.23 16.24
CA PRO A 5 4.38 23.49 16.94
C PRO A 5 4.76 23.48 18.42
N ILE A 6 4.74 22.31 19.06
CA ILE A 6 5.12 22.10 20.46
C ILE A 6 5.82 20.75 20.60
N GLU A 7 6.59 20.59 21.67
CA GLU A 7 7.20 19.30 22.01
C GLU A 7 6.12 18.21 22.07
N ARG A 8 6.34 17.11 21.36
CA ARG A 8 5.44 15.94 21.25
C ARG A 8 4.19 16.10 20.41
N PHE A 9 3.95 17.23 19.75
CA PHE A 9 2.86 17.36 18.78
C PHE A 9 3.40 17.64 17.38
N ARG A 10 2.92 16.86 16.42
CA ARG A 10 3.33 16.91 15.03
C ARG A 10 2.12 17.05 14.14
N ILE A 11 2.22 17.91 13.13
CA ILE A 11 1.24 18.06 12.06
C ILE A 11 1.91 17.62 10.76
N PHE A 12 1.22 16.78 9.99
CA PHE A 12 1.66 16.31 8.69
C PHE A 12 0.58 16.56 7.64
N SER A 13 1.01 16.99 6.45
CA SER A 13 0.16 17.12 5.27
C SER A 13 0.92 16.67 4.02
N GLU A 14 0.27 15.93 3.16
CA GLU A 14 0.73 15.54 1.83
C GLU A 14 -0.38 15.80 0.83
N ILE A 15 -0.01 16.45 -0.26
CA ILE A 15 -0.90 16.87 -1.34
C ILE A 15 -0.27 16.35 -2.62
N GLU A 16 -1.06 15.66 -3.43
CA GLU A 16 -0.66 15.17 -4.74
C GLU A 16 -1.31 16.01 -5.84
N LEU A 17 -0.55 16.24 -6.91
CA LEU A 17 -0.97 16.98 -8.09
C LEU A 17 -0.86 16.06 -9.30
N GLY A 18 -1.99 15.73 -9.92
CA GLY A 18 -2.09 14.80 -11.05
C GLY A 18 -2.68 15.44 -12.31
N GLY A 19 -2.77 14.65 -13.37
CA GLY A 19 -3.51 15.00 -14.60
C GLY A 19 -2.93 16.15 -15.44
N LEU A 20 -1.69 16.56 -15.17
CA LEU A 20 -1.05 17.69 -15.87
C LEU A 20 -1.05 17.52 -17.40
N PHE A 21 -0.92 16.27 -17.87
CA PHE A 21 -1.00 15.92 -19.28
C PHE A 21 -1.41 14.44 -19.43
N SER A 22 -2.50 14.16 -20.13
CA SER A 22 -2.84 12.83 -20.63
C SER A 22 -2.89 12.84 -22.16
N TYR A 23 -2.36 11.79 -22.79
CA TYR A 23 -2.42 11.59 -24.22
C TYR A 23 -2.95 10.19 -24.50
N GLU A 24 -4.14 10.12 -25.07
CA GLU A 24 -4.74 8.85 -25.48
C GLU A 24 -4.41 8.55 -26.94
N GLU A 25 -4.26 7.25 -27.24
CA GLU A 25 -4.03 6.76 -28.59
C GLU A 25 -5.30 6.96 -29.44
N GLY A 26 -5.36 8.09 -30.15
CA GLY A 26 -6.57 8.57 -30.83
C GLY A 26 -6.59 10.09 -31.05
N GLY A 27 -5.70 10.83 -30.38
CA GLY A 27 -5.41 12.24 -30.69
C GLY A 27 -6.11 13.27 -29.81
N SER A 28 -6.77 12.86 -28.72
CA SER A 28 -7.20 13.75 -27.65
C SER A 28 -6.03 13.96 -26.68
N ALA A 29 -5.58 15.21 -26.57
CA ALA A 29 -4.77 15.64 -25.45
C ALA A 29 -5.69 16.36 -24.47
N GLU A 30 -5.84 15.80 -23.28
CA GLU A 30 -6.59 16.44 -22.20
C GLU A 30 -5.61 17.01 -21.17
N THR A 31 -5.91 18.23 -20.69
CA THR A 31 -5.16 18.90 -19.64
C THR A 31 -6.12 19.19 -18.50
N GLY A 32 -5.91 18.55 -17.35
CA GLY A 32 -6.76 18.73 -16.17
C GLY A 32 -5.94 18.61 -14.90
N ILE A 33 -5.79 19.69 -14.15
CA ILE A 33 -5.08 19.63 -12.86
C ILE A 33 -6.01 18.94 -11.86
N SER A 34 -5.64 17.76 -11.38
CA SER A 34 -6.23 17.15 -10.19
C SER A 34 -5.38 17.50 -8.97
N ILE A 35 -6.05 17.80 -7.85
CA ILE A 35 -5.41 18.03 -6.55
C ILE A 35 -6.08 17.11 -5.55
N SER A 36 -5.33 16.19 -4.96
CA SER A 36 -5.82 15.29 -3.91
C SER A 36 -5.01 15.49 -2.64
N THR A 37 -5.65 15.26 -1.50
CA THR A 37 -4.96 15.27 -0.20
C THR A 37 -4.74 13.84 0.25
N GLU A 38 -3.54 13.31 0.07
CA GLU A 38 -3.22 11.92 0.43
C GLU A 38 -3.29 11.73 1.95
N ARG A 39 -2.58 12.59 2.69
CA ARG A 39 -2.51 12.51 4.16
C ARG A 39 -2.63 13.89 4.79
N LEU A 40 -3.40 13.98 5.87
CA LEU A 40 -3.56 15.19 6.67
C LEU A 40 -3.90 14.81 8.11
N PHE A 41 -2.92 14.88 9.02
CA PHE A 41 -3.13 14.46 10.39
C PHE A 41 -2.30 15.24 11.41
N GLY A 42 -2.80 15.26 12.64
CA GLY A 42 -2.05 15.60 13.84
C GLY A 42 -1.66 14.33 14.61
N GLU A 43 -0.47 14.31 15.20
CA GLU A 43 0.05 13.20 16.00
C GLU A 43 0.61 13.71 17.33
N LEU A 44 0.19 13.08 18.43
CA LEU A 44 0.60 13.37 19.79
C LEU A 44 1.40 12.20 20.38
N SER A 45 2.67 12.43 20.69
CA SER A 45 3.55 11.47 21.34
C SER A 45 3.37 11.52 22.86
N LEU A 46 2.55 10.61 23.40
CA LEU A 46 2.25 10.60 24.83
C LEU A 46 3.43 10.05 25.63
N ARG A 47 4.05 8.96 25.16
CA ARG A 47 5.26 8.32 25.71
C ARG A 47 6.03 7.61 24.61
N ASP A 48 7.24 7.16 24.92
CA ASP A 48 8.01 6.27 24.05
C ASP A 48 7.17 5.02 23.74
N GLY A 49 6.91 4.81 22.44
CA GLY A 49 6.09 3.71 21.97
C GLY A 49 4.57 3.90 22.15
N PHE A 50 4.06 5.11 22.37
CA PHE A 50 2.62 5.38 22.40
C PHE A 50 2.30 6.74 21.75
N ASN A 51 1.83 6.68 20.50
CA ASN A 51 1.48 7.85 19.69
C ASN A 51 0.00 7.80 19.31
N LEU A 52 -0.71 8.89 19.53
CA LEU A 52 -2.10 9.07 19.13
C LEU A 52 -2.15 9.95 17.88
N ARG A 53 -2.77 9.48 16.81
CA ARG A 53 -2.95 10.22 15.56
C ARG A 53 -4.43 10.50 15.31
N PHE A 54 -4.74 11.67 14.75
CA PHE A 54 -6.07 12.05 14.31
C PHE A 54 -6.01 12.76 12.95
N GLY A 55 -6.87 12.35 12.00
CA GLY A 55 -6.97 12.94 10.67
C GLY A 55 -7.09 11.88 9.56
N LYS A 56 -6.73 12.25 8.33
CA LYS A 56 -6.61 11.34 7.17
C LYS A 56 -5.22 10.72 7.15
N PHE A 57 -5.14 9.40 7.24
CA PHE A 57 -3.89 8.63 7.21
C PHE A 57 -4.07 7.32 6.44
N GLN A 58 -2.95 6.72 6.04
CA GLN A 58 -2.96 5.46 5.31
C GLN A 58 -3.45 4.32 6.20
N THR A 59 -4.38 3.52 5.69
CA THR A 59 -4.98 2.39 6.40
C THR A 59 -3.89 1.36 6.74
N PRO A 60 -3.65 0.98 8.00
CA PRO A 60 -2.58 0.03 8.34
C PRO A 60 -2.88 -1.44 7.94
N ILE A 61 -3.09 -1.70 6.65
CA ILE A 61 -3.29 -3.03 6.07
C ILE A 61 -2.09 -3.37 5.20
N GLY A 62 -1.47 -4.51 5.47
CA GLY A 62 -0.34 -4.96 4.67
C GLY A 62 0.90 -4.07 4.82
N ARG A 63 1.94 -4.40 4.05
CA ARG A 63 3.18 -3.62 4.04
C ARG A 63 3.15 -2.58 2.92
N TRP A 64 2.60 -2.92 1.76
CA TRP A 64 2.56 -1.99 0.63
C TRP A 64 1.79 -0.72 0.97
N ASN A 65 0.64 -0.84 1.64
CA ASN A 65 -0.15 0.32 2.05
C ASN A 65 0.51 1.18 3.14
N LEU A 66 1.64 0.77 3.72
CA LEU A 66 2.41 1.59 4.67
C LEU A 66 3.65 2.21 4.03
N VAL A 67 4.08 1.67 2.88
CA VAL A 67 5.26 2.11 2.15
C VAL A 67 4.88 2.34 0.68
N PRO A 68 3.98 3.30 0.38
CA PRO A 68 3.50 3.52 -0.98
C PRO A 68 4.51 4.28 -1.86
N ALA A 69 5.46 5.01 -1.28
CA ALA A 69 6.14 6.08 -2.00
C ALA A 69 7.34 5.59 -2.83
N GLU A 70 7.43 6.07 -4.07
CA GLU A 70 8.69 6.06 -4.81
C GLU A 70 9.78 6.83 -4.03
N PRO A 71 11.06 6.41 -4.06
CA PRO A 71 11.64 5.29 -4.82
C PRO A 71 11.59 3.93 -4.08
N PHE A 72 10.85 3.81 -2.99
CA PHE A 72 10.92 2.67 -2.07
C PHE A 72 10.18 1.41 -2.57
N VAL A 73 9.50 1.52 -3.71
CA VAL A 73 8.89 0.40 -4.44
C VAL A 73 9.77 0.01 -5.63
N TRP A 74 10.08 -1.27 -5.77
CA TRP A 74 11.02 -1.74 -6.79
C TRP A 74 10.40 -1.85 -8.19
N THR A 75 9.12 -2.20 -8.28
CA THR A 75 8.40 -2.36 -9.55
C THR A 75 7.94 -1.00 -10.09
N ALA A 76 7.76 -0.91 -11.41
CA ALA A 76 7.14 0.25 -12.05
C ALA A 76 5.60 0.22 -11.98
N THR A 77 5.03 -0.91 -11.52
CA THR A 77 3.60 -1.16 -11.40
C THR A 77 3.20 -1.42 -9.96
N THR A 78 2.03 -0.95 -9.56
CA THR A 78 1.39 -1.24 -8.28
C THR A 78 0.85 -2.68 -8.28
N PRO A 79 0.87 -3.40 -7.13
CA PRO A 79 0.17 -4.65 -7.00
C PRO A 79 -1.35 -4.46 -7.14
N VAL A 80 -2.02 -5.38 -7.83
CA VAL A 80 -3.49 -5.38 -8.04
C VAL A 80 -4.25 -5.39 -6.70
N LEU A 81 -3.61 -5.96 -5.68
CA LEU A 81 -4.09 -5.97 -4.30
C LEU A 81 -4.50 -4.57 -3.77
N LEU A 82 -3.77 -3.52 -4.16
CA LEU A 82 -4.02 -2.16 -3.67
C LEU A 82 -5.10 -1.44 -4.47
N GLU A 83 -5.36 -1.89 -5.70
CA GLU A 83 -6.40 -1.33 -6.57
C GLU A 83 -7.80 -1.86 -6.18
N THR A 84 -7.88 -2.78 -5.22
CA THR A 84 -9.08 -3.59 -5.00
C THR A 84 -9.43 -3.78 -3.51
N GLY A 85 -10.71 -3.56 -3.16
CA GLY A 85 -11.33 -3.97 -1.89
C GLY A 85 -10.96 -3.18 -0.63
N ILE A 86 -9.80 -2.51 -0.61
CA ILE A 86 -9.26 -1.76 0.53
C ILE A 86 -9.31 -0.25 0.25
N ASP A 87 -9.75 0.54 1.24
CA ASP A 87 -9.52 1.98 1.19
C ASP A 87 -8.08 2.27 1.59
N GLU A 88 -7.30 2.83 0.67
CA GLU A 88 -5.89 3.19 0.90
C GLU A 88 -5.75 4.11 2.12
N HIS A 89 -6.73 5.00 2.29
CA HIS A 89 -6.78 6.02 3.33
C HIS A 89 -8.02 5.89 4.21
N GLN A 90 -7.86 6.22 5.49
CA GLN A 90 -8.95 6.37 6.45
C GLN A 90 -8.90 7.72 7.15
N THR A 91 -10.07 8.25 7.49
CA THR A 91 -10.21 9.46 8.29
C THR A 91 -10.67 9.10 9.69
N GLY A 92 -9.80 9.21 10.69
CA GLY A 92 -10.19 8.86 12.04
C GLY A 92 -9.10 9.03 13.07
N ILE A 93 -9.02 8.07 13.99
CA ILE A 93 -8.07 8.05 15.10
C ILE A 93 -7.23 6.77 14.98
N SER A 94 -5.94 6.87 15.25
CA SER A 94 -5.09 5.71 15.47
C SER A 94 -4.24 5.84 16.72
N LEU A 95 -3.98 4.70 17.33
CA LEU A 95 -3.01 4.49 18.38
C LEU A 95 -1.93 3.57 17.84
N GLN A 96 -0.67 3.98 17.93
CA GLN A 96 0.45 3.22 17.39
C GLN A 96 1.69 3.31 18.25
N GLY A 97 2.55 2.30 18.14
CA GLY A 97 3.72 2.19 18.98
C GLY A 97 4.59 0.99 18.67
N SER A 98 5.67 0.88 19.44
CA SER A 98 6.65 -0.20 19.32
C SER A 98 7.09 -0.67 20.70
N PHE A 99 7.36 -1.96 20.84
CA PHE A 99 8.08 -2.51 21.98
C PHE A 99 9.16 -3.51 21.53
N PHE A 100 10.16 -3.71 22.38
CA PHE A 100 11.42 -4.36 21.99
C PHE A 100 11.67 -5.62 22.81
N PRO A 101 11.05 -6.78 22.47
CA PRO A 101 11.43 -8.04 23.08
C PRO A 101 12.92 -8.34 22.78
N SER A 102 13.60 -9.13 23.62
CA SER A 102 15.03 -9.49 23.45
C SER A 102 15.39 -10.04 22.07
N ALA A 103 14.35 -10.54 21.41
CA ALA A 103 14.32 -11.13 20.13
C ALA A 103 14.33 -10.15 18.93
N GLY A 104 13.71 -8.97 19.03
CA GLY A 104 13.40 -8.11 17.89
C GLY A 104 12.57 -6.89 18.28
N SER A 105 11.77 -6.37 17.36
CA SER A 105 10.77 -5.33 17.64
C SER A 105 9.37 -5.82 17.28
N VAL A 106 8.38 -5.35 18.03
CA VAL A 106 6.97 -5.48 17.68
C VAL A 106 6.41 -4.09 17.52
N ASP A 107 5.90 -3.81 16.33
CA ASP A 107 5.20 -2.59 15.98
C ASP A 107 3.69 -2.88 15.96
N TYR A 108 2.88 -1.96 16.46
CA TYR A 108 1.43 -2.16 16.54
C TYR A 108 0.66 -0.90 16.15
N TRP A 109 -0.52 -1.11 15.59
CA TRP A 109 -1.50 -0.10 15.24
C TRP A 109 -2.89 -0.58 15.68
N ILE A 110 -3.66 0.30 16.29
CA ILE A 110 -5.09 0.15 16.56
C ILE A 110 -5.74 1.41 16.02
N TYR A 111 -6.71 1.27 15.14
CA TYR A 111 -7.26 2.43 14.43
C TYR A 111 -8.74 2.26 14.17
N GLY A 112 -9.41 3.38 13.90
CA GLY A 112 -10.80 3.37 13.52
C GLY A 112 -11.25 4.67 12.88
N GLN A 113 -12.23 4.52 11.99
CA GLN A 113 -12.94 5.59 11.31
C GLN A 113 -14.35 5.67 11.90
N PRO A 114 -14.63 6.62 12.80
CA PRO A 114 -15.96 6.77 13.40
C PRO A 114 -16.91 7.63 12.54
N MET A 115 -16.40 8.26 11.48
CA MET A 115 -17.09 9.26 10.66
C MET A 115 -16.80 9.04 9.17
N ASP A 116 -17.59 9.68 8.33
CA ASP A 116 -17.40 9.62 6.88
C ASP A 116 -16.00 10.14 6.48
N PRO A 117 -15.39 9.58 5.43
CA PRO A 117 -14.07 10.00 4.97
C PRO A 117 -14.09 11.46 4.49
N LEU A 118 -13.02 12.21 4.78
CA LEU A 118 -12.90 13.62 4.36
C LEU A 118 -12.90 13.80 2.84
N ASP A 119 -12.37 12.81 2.13
CA ASP A 119 -12.16 12.81 0.69
C ASP A 119 -12.26 11.35 0.22
N PRO A 120 -13.49 10.86 -0.02
CA PRO A 120 -13.75 9.47 -0.38
C PRO A 120 -13.20 9.13 -1.77
N SER A 121 -12.58 7.95 -1.91
CA SER A 121 -12.34 7.38 -3.23
C SER A 121 -13.67 7.07 -3.94
N GLU A 122 -13.71 7.20 -5.27
CA GLU A 122 -14.85 6.76 -6.08
C GLU A 122 -14.87 5.22 -6.23
N SER A 123 -13.69 4.58 -6.17
CA SER A 123 -13.52 3.12 -6.25
C SER A 123 -12.33 2.64 -5.39
N PRO A 124 -12.49 1.65 -4.49
CA PRO A 124 -13.76 1.06 -4.10
C PRO A 124 -14.64 2.09 -3.40
N SER A 125 -15.95 1.84 -3.45
CA SER A 125 -16.93 2.66 -2.74
C SER A 125 -16.56 2.92 -1.27
N PRO A 126 -16.63 4.15 -0.73
CA PRO A 126 -16.12 4.48 0.59
C PRO A 126 -16.88 3.79 1.74
N LEU A 127 -16.17 3.55 2.85
CA LEU A 127 -16.73 3.07 4.12
C LEU A 127 -17.32 4.20 4.96
N ASP A 128 -18.39 3.90 5.70
CA ASP A 128 -18.97 4.83 6.67
C ASP A 128 -18.21 4.75 8.00
N ARG A 129 -17.91 3.51 8.45
CA ARG A 129 -17.21 3.26 9.71
C ARG A 129 -16.29 2.06 9.62
N SER A 130 -15.20 2.09 10.39
CA SER A 130 -14.32 0.93 10.49
C SER A 130 -13.54 0.89 11.81
N VAL A 131 -13.10 -0.31 12.18
CA VAL A 131 -12.14 -0.55 13.27
C VAL A 131 -11.17 -1.64 12.85
N GLY A 132 -9.88 -1.39 13.06
CA GLY A 132 -8.85 -2.31 12.63
C GLY A 132 -7.65 -2.30 13.55
N GLY A 133 -6.78 -3.26 13.29
CA GLY A 133 -5.52 -3.38 14.00
C GLY A 133 -4.48 -4.08 13.14
N ARG A 134 -3.22 -3.74 13.39
CA ARG A 134 -2.07 -4.38 12.77
C ARG A 134 -1.01 -4.65 13.81
N VAL A 135 -0.33 -5.77 13.66
CA VAL A 135 0.89 -6.09 14.42
C VAL A 135 1.95 -6.54 13.42
N GLN A 136 3.17 -6.06 13.59
CA GLN A 136 4.33 -6.49 12.84
C GLN A 136 5.44 -6.89 13.79
N PHE A 137 6.07 -8.03 13.53
CA PHE A 137 7.26 -8.46 14.23
C PHE A 137 8.46 -8.41 13.29
N THR A 138 9.52 -7.74 13.72
CA THR A 138 10.75 -7.58 12.95
C THR A 138 11.93 -8.21 13.70
N ARG A 139 12.76 -8.95 12.97
CA ARG A 139 14.00 -9.58 13.45
C ARG A 139 15.20 -8.97 12.73
N PRO A 140 15.77 -7.85 13.21
CA PRO A 140 16.84 -7.15 12.50
C PRO A 140 18.06 -8.03 12.21
N ARG A 141 18.47 -8.87 13.17
CA ARG A 141 19.64 -9.78 12.99
C ARG A 141 19.47 -10.86 11.93
N ARG A 142 18.23 -11.16 11.53
CA ARG A 142 17.90 -12.15 10.49
C ARG A 142 17.20 -11.50 9.30
N GLU A 143 17.13 -10.17 9.29
CA GLU A 143 16.58 -9.31 8.25
C GLU A 143 15.22 -9.77 7.69
N TRP A 144 14.33 -10.24 8.58
CA TRP A 144 12.96 -10.60 8.22
C TRP A 144 11.94 -9.92 9.11
N SER A 145 10.74 -9.72 8.56
CA SER A 145 9.56 -9.29 9.29
C SER A 145 8.32 -10.06 8.85
N VAL A 146 7.35 -10.19 9.76
CA VAL A 146 6.02 -10.70 9.46
C VAL A 146 4.97 -9.79 10.07
N GLY A 147 3.90 -9.55 9.33
CA GLY A 147 2.79 -8.71 9.73
C GLY A 147 1.46 -9.43 9.65
N GLY A 148 0.51 -8.97 10.45
CA GLY A 148 -0.89 -9.35 10.37
C GLY A 148 -1.77 -8.13 10.58
N SER A 149 -2.79 -8.00 9.74
CA SER A 149 -3.76 -6.91 9.77
C SER A 149 -5.19 -7.46 9.84
N PHE A 150 -6.06 -6.73 10.51
CA PHE A 150 -7.50 -7.00 10.59
C PHE A 150 -8.26 -5.69 10.43
N LEU A 151 -9.37 -5.73 9.70
CA LEU A 151 -10.28 -4.60 9.56
C LEU A 151 -11.72 -5.12 9.59
N ALA A 152 -12.57 -4.52 10.43
CA ALA A 152 -14.01 -4.65 10.36
C ALA A 152 -14.60 -3.33 9.90
N SER A 153 -15.49 -3.40 8.91
CA SER A 153 -16.01 -2.23 8.21
C SER A 153 -17.52 -2.30 8.08
N ASP A 154 -18.17 -1.14 8.17
CA ASP A 154 -19.60 -0.94 7.96
C ASP A 154 -19.83 0.06 6.83
N ARG A 155 -20.83 -0.25 6.01
CA ARG A 155 -21.40 0.67 5.03
C ARG A 155 -22.90 0.47 4.97
N LYS A 156 -23.68 1.52 5.27
CA LYS A 156 -25.15 1.51 5.27
C LYS A 156 -25.75 0.35 6.09
N GLY A 157 -25.07 -0.09 7.15
CA GLY A 157 -25.50 -1.22 7.99
C GLY A 157 -25.08 -2.62 7.52
N ASP A 158 -24.42 -2.72 6.37
CA ASP A 158 -23.79 -3.95 5.90
C ASP A 158 -22.32 -4.00 6.34
N TRP A 159 -21.91 -5.17 6.81
CA TRP A 159 -20.59 -5.37 7.41
C TRP A 159 -19.71 -6.25 6.53
N SER A 160 -18.42 -5.93 6.52
CA SER A 160 -17.36 -6.75 5.91
C SER A 160 -16.15 -6.84 6.83
N THR A 161 -15.42 -7.94 6.74
CA THR A 161 -14.19 -8.15 7.48
C THR A 161 -13.06 -8.50 6.54
N LEU A 162 -11.90 -7.88 6.75
CA LEU A 162 -10.65 -8.19 6.07
C LEU A 162 -9.64 -8.75 7.08
N VAL A 163 -8.92 -9.77 6.63
CA VAL A 163 -7.68 -10.25 7.26
C VAL A 163 -6.54 -10.13 6.25
N GLY A 164 -5.38 -9.69 6.72
CA GLY A 164 -4.18 -9.56 5.91
C GLY A 164 -2.98 -10.18 6.60
N LEU A 165 -2.08 -10.77 5.82
CA LEU A 165 -0.78 -11.29 6.25
C LEU A 165 0.29 -10.81 5.29
N ASP A 166 1.46 -10.48 5.82
CA ASP A 166 2.61 -10.09 5.02
C ASP A 166 3.91 -10.61 5.63
N ALA A 167 4.90 -10.81 4.77
CA ALA A 167 6.24 -11.19 5.19
C ALA A 167 7.29 -10.60 4.26
N GLU A 168 8.42 -10.22 4.86
CA GLU A 168 9.61 -9.75 4.16
C GLU A 168 10.82 -10.53 4.67
N LEU A 169 11.70 -10.91 3.76
CA LEU A 169 12.96 -11.59 4.06
C LEU A 169 14.07 -11.00 3.18
N HIS A 170 15.17 -10.62 3.80
CA HIS A 170 16.42 -10.35 3.12
C HIS A 170 17.41 -11.48 3.39
N ALA A 171 18.07 -11.93 2.33
CA ALA A 171 19.08 -12.98 2.36
C ALA A 171 20.21 -12.64 1.39
N GLY A 172 21.14 -11.79 1.83
CA GLY A 172 22.26 -11.34 1.01
C GLY A 172 21.79 -10.50 -0.18
N PRO A 173 22.04 -10.90 -1.45
CA PRO A 173 21.59 -10.15 -2.62
C PRO A 173 20.10 -10.32 -2.92
N PHE A 174 19.40 -11.17 -2.18
CA PHE A 174 18.00 -11.52 -2.42
C PHE A 174 17.07 -10.87 -1.39
N GLU A 175 15.93 -10.39 -1.85
CA GLU A 175 14.82 -9.90 -1.04
C GLU A 175 13.52 -10.53 -1.55
N LEU A 176 12.72 -11.03 -0.62
CA LEU A 176 11.41 -11.61 -0.86
C LEU A 176 10.37 -10.84 -0.06
N LEU A 177 9.32 -10.40 -0.75
CA LEU A 177 8.16 -9.76 -0.15
C LEU A 177 6.91 -10.52 -0.56
N THR A 178 6.00 -10.75 0.37
CA THR A 178 4.70 -11.34 0.08
C THR A 178 3.63 -10.68 0.94
N GLU A 179 2.44 -10.55 0.37
CA GLU A 179 1.24 -10.08 1.05
C GLU A 179 0.06 -10.89 0.57
N ALA A 180 -0.84 -11.22 1.47
CA ALA A 180 -2.10 -11.90 1.19
C ALA A 180 -3.22 -11.23 1.98
N ILE A 181 -4.36 -11.00 1.33
CA ILE A 181 -5.58 -10.54 1.99
C ILE A 181 -6.74 -11.47 1.67
N TYR A 182 -7.69 -11.49 2.57
CA TYR A 182 -9.00 -12.06 2.36
C TYR A 182 -10.03 -11.15 3.00
N GLN A 183 -11.01 -10.74 2.21
CA GLN A 183 -12.11 -9.89 2.64
C GLN A 183 -13.43 -10.52 2.22
N SER A 184 -14.39 -10.55 3.14
CA SER A 184 -15.74 -11.02 2.84
C SER A 184 -16.78 -10.38 3.74
N GLY A 185 -17.98 -10.19 3.22
CA GLY A 185 -19.10 -9.63 3.94
C GLY A 185 -20.34 -9.40 3.08
N ARG A 186 -21.11 -8.38 3.50
CA ARG A 186 -22.33 -7.95 2.80
C ARG A 186 -22.17 -6.63 2.06
N ILE A 187 -20.99 -6.01 2.15
CA ILE A 187 -20.69 -4.78 1.41
C ILE A 187 -20.40 -5.19 -0.04
N PRO A 188 -21.16 -4.68 -1.03
CA PRO A 188 -20.93 -5.02 -2.44
C PRO A 188 -19.51 -4.69 -2.91
N ASP A 189 -19.01 -5.49 -3.86
CA ASP A 189 -17.75 -5.27 -4.59
C ASP A 189 -16.48 -5.23 -3.71
N ARG A 190 -16.57 -5.79 -2.50
CA ARG A 190 -15.48 -5.83 -1.52
C ARG A 190 -15.03 -7.23 -1.13
N ASP A 191 -15.73 -8.25 -1.60
CA ASP A 191 -15.38 -9.63 -1.33
C ASP A 191 -14.22 -10.02 -2.26
N VAL A 192 -13.02 -10.17 -1.69
CA VAL A 192 -11.78 -10.38 -2.43
C VAL A 192 -10.86 -11.37 -1.72
N ALA A 193 -10.20 -12.22 -2.48
CA ALA A 193 -9.01 -12.94 -2.03
C ALA A 193 -7.85 -12.62 -2.97
N ALA A 194 -6.74 -12.16 -2.41
CA ALA A 194 -5.61 -11.75 -3.23
C ALA A 194 -4.28 -12.02 -2.53
N VAL A 195 -3.26 -12.36 -3.30
CA VAL A 195 -1.91 -12.62 -2.83
C VAL A 195 -0.91 -12.19 -3.89
N PHE A 196 0.20 -11.62 -3.46
CA PHE A 196 1.36 -11.51 -4.32
C PHE A 196 2.63 -12.03 -3.64
N VAL A 197 3.59 -12.42 -4.47
CA VAL A 197 4.95 -12.75 -4.09
C VAL A 197 5.89 -12.01 -5.02
N GLN A 198 6.77 -11.18 -4.46
CA GLN A 198 7.73 -10.37 -5.18
C GLN A 198 9.15 -10.75 -4.76
N GLY A 199 9.99 -11.03 -5.75
CA GLY A 199 11.42 -11.27 -5.57
C GLY A 199 12.25 -10.16 -6.19
N ARG A 200 13.29 -9.74 -5.47
CA ARG A 200 14.36 -8.88 -5.96
C ARG A 200 15.69 -9.58 -5.81
N LEU A 201 16.51 -9.53 -6.86
CA LEU A 201 17.88 -10.06 -6.84
C LEU A 201 18.85 -8.98 -7.32
N GLN A 202 19.79 -8.58 -6.47
CA GLN A 202 20.92 -7.77 -6.89
C GLN A 202 21.92 -8.62 -7.67
N VAL A 203 22.03 -8.37 -8.97
CA VAL A 203 22.93 -9.12 -9.87
C VAL A 203 24.29 -8.43 -9.98
N LEU A 204 24.29 -7.10 -10.01
CA LEU A 204 25.48 -6.25 -10.01
C LEU A 204 25.27 -5.08 -9.05
N ARG A 205 26.33 -4.31 -8.76
CA ARG A 205 26.19 -3.09 -7.97
C ARG A 205 25.20 -2.14 -8.65
N GLY A 206 24.11 -1.80 -7.95
CA GLY A 206 23.05 -0.93 -8.46
C GLY A 206 22.16 -1.56 -9.55
N PHE A 207 22.29 -2.84 -9.88
CA PHE A 207 21.43 -3.49 -10.88
C PHE A 207 20.66 -4.66 -10.24
N HIS A 208 19.34 -4.58 -10.33
CA HIS A 208 18.41 -5.49 -9.68
C HIS A 208 17.49 -6.13 -10.71
N LEU A 209 17.34 -7.46 -10.65
CA LEU A 209 16.27 -8.17 -11.33
C LEU A 209 15.06 -8.26 -10.43
N LEU A 210 13.88 -8.12 -11.03
CA LEU A 210 12.60 -8.07 -10.34
C LEU A 210 11.65 -9.11 -10.93
N THR A 211 10.93 -9.79 -10.07
CA THR A 211 9.81 -10.63 -10.47
C THR A 211 8.68 -10.47 -9.48
N ARG A 212 7.43 -10.47 -9.95
CA ARG A 212 6.25 -10.56 -9.09
C ARG A 212 5.25 -11.51 -9.70
N TYR A 213 4.62 -12.31 -8.86
CA TYR A 213 3.45 -13.09 -9.20
C TYR A 213 2.31 -12.63 -8.32
N GLU A 214 1.13 -12.43 -8.90
CA GLU A 214 -0.08 -12.01 -8.21
C GLU A 214 -1.23 -12.95 -8.58
N PHE A 215 -2.06 -13.24 -7.59
CA PHE A 215 -3.34 -13.90 -7.76
C PHE A 215 -4.41 -13.03 -7.12
N PHE A 216 -5.53 -12.91 -7.82
CA PHE A 216 -6.66 -12.09 -7.41
C PHE A 216 -7.97 -12.82 -7.76
N ASP A 217 -8.95 -12.76 -6.87
CA ASP A 217 -10.29 -13.34 -7.04
C ASP A 217 -11.33 -12.42 -6.39
N ARG A 218 -12.19 -11.77 -7.19
CA ARG A 218 -13.41 -11.10 -6.68
C ARG A 218 -14.43 -12.18 -6.34
N LEU A 219 -14.51 -12.49 -5.04
CA LEU A 219 -15.38 -13.51 -4.50
C LEU A 219 -16.85 -13.12 -4.75
N GLY A 220 -17.56 -13.94 -5.54
CA GLY A 220 -18.95 -13.68 -5.93
C GLY A 220 -19.14 -13.59 -7.44
N SER A 221 -18.08 -13.32 -8.19
CA SER A 221 -18.03 -13.36 -9.65
C SER A 221 -17.14 -14.52 -10.09
N ARG A 222 -17.73 -15.54 -10.72
CA ARG A 222 -17.01 -16.79 -11.05
C ARG A 222 -15.92 -16.64 -12.13
N ASP A 223 -15.89 -15.51 -12.83
CA ASP A 223 -14.99 -15.20 -13.96
C ASP A 223 -13.90 -14.16 -13.61
N ASP A 224 -13.84 -13.67 -12.37
CA ASP A 224 -12.97 -12.55 -11.98
C ASP A 224 -11.65 -13.02 -11.34
N ARG A 225 -11.19 -14.23 -11.68
CA ARG A 225 -9.92 -14.77 -11.21
C ARG A 225 -8.81 -14.38 -12.16
N VAL A 226 -7.80 -13.70 -11.64
CA VAL A 226 -6.70 -13.17 -12.44
C VAL A 226 -5.38 -13.66 -11.89
N HIS A 227 -4.52 -14.12 -12.79
CA HIS A 227 -3.13 -14.46 -12.52
C HIS A 227 -2.22 -13.49 -13.27
N VAL A 228 -1.46 -12.68 -12.53
CA VAL A 228 -0.57 -11.66 -13.08
C VAL A 228 0.88 -12.04 -12.81
N GLY A 229 1.75 -11.82 -13.79
CA GLY A 229 3.17 -12.02 -13.69
C GLY A 229 3.93 -10.79 -14.19
N ASP A 230 4.87 -10.30 -13.39
CA ASP A 230 5.76 -9.21 -13.73
C ASP A 230 7.20 -9.71 -13.79
N LEU A 231 7.92 -9.27 -14.83
CA LEU A 231 9.36 -9.45 -14.96
C LEU A 231 10.00 -8.13 -15.32
N GLY A 232 11.03 -7.73 -14.57
CA GLY A 232 11.64 -6.42 -14.77
C GLY A 232 13.05 -6.30 -14.24
N PHE A 233 13.55 -5.08 -14.31
CA PHE A 233 14.80 -4.69 -13.69
C PHE A 233 14.69 -3.27 -13.12
N ALA A 234 15.54 -2.99 -12.13
CA ALA A 234 15.81 -1.66 -11.64
C ALA A 234 17.32 -1.38 -11.69
N TRP A 235 17.67 -0.20 -12.21
CA TRP A 235 19.03 0.31 -12.25
C TRP A 235 19.14 1.59 -11.42
N GLN A 236 19.93 1.52 -10.36
CA GLN A 236 20.23 2.60 -9.44
C GLN A 236 21.73 2.94 -9.55
N PRO A 237 22.13 3.74 -10.56
CA PRO A 237 23.54 4.15 -10.73
C PRO A 237 24.02 5.09 -9.63
N PHE A 238 23.12 5.87 -9.03
CA PHE A 238 23.38 6.81 -7.96
C PHE A 238 22.30 6.70 -6.88
N ASP A 239 22.60 7.11 -5.66
CA ASP A 239 21.65 7.01 -4.54
C ASP A 239 20.39 7.88 -4.73
N TRP A 240 20.44 8.88 -5.62
CA TRP A 240 19.35 9.80 -5.94
C TRP A 240 18.62 9.49 -7.25
N LEU A 241 19.00 8.42 -7.98
CA LEU A 241 18.45 8.10 -9.30
C LEU A 241 18.12 6.61 -9.42
N ILE A 242 16.87 6.29 -9.78
CA ILE A 242 16.46 4.92 -10.09
C ILE A 242 15.67 4.88 -11.40
N LEU A 243 16.03 3.93 -12.27
CA LEU A 243 15.32 3.61 -13.50
C LEU A 243 14.72 2.22 -13.35
N LYS A 244 13.45 2.07 -13.70
CA LYS A 244 12.71 0.81 -13.59
C LYS A 244 12.06 0.48 -14.92
N ALA A 245 12.10 -0.78 -15.31
CA ALA A 245 11.31 -1.29 -16.43
C ALA A 245 10.73 -2.65 -16.04
N THR A 246 9.42 -2.82 -16.22
CA THR A 246 8.67 -4.02 -15.85
C THR A 246 7.77 -4.41 -17.01
N TYR A 247 7.78 -5.68 -17.39
CA TYR A 247 6.87 -6.24 -18.37
C TYR A 247 5.85 -7.11 -17.65
N ARG A 248 4.57 -6.76 -17.80
CA ARG A 248 3.42 -7.41 -17.16
C ARG A 248 2.71 -8.32 -18.14
N VAL A 249 2.49 -9.56 -17.71
CA VAL A 249 1.64 -10.56 -18.36
C VAL A 249 0.48 -10.93 -17.44
N SER A 250 -0.66 -11.27 -18.02
CA SER A 250 -1.83 -11.74 -17.27
C SER A 250 -2.56 -12.80 -18.08
N ASP A 251 -3.29 -13.71 -17.46
CA ASP A 251 -4.15 -14.68 -18.16
C ASP A 251 -5.42 -14.03 -18.72
N GLN A 252 -5.93 -12.98 -18.08
CA GLN A 252 -7.03 -12.14 -18.56
C GLN A 252 -6.74 -10.65 -18.42
N GLU A 253 -7.36 -9.83 -19.28
CA GLU A 253 -7.38 -8.37 -19.13
C GLU A 253 -8.66 -7.98 -18.40
N THR A 254 -8.51 -7.12 -17.41
CA THR A 254 -9.59 -6.55 -16.59
C THR A 254 -9.35 -5.06 -16.46
N ASP A 255 -10.36 -4.30 -16.00
CA ASP A 255 -10.19 -2.86 -15.75
C ASP A 255 -9.04 -2.57 -14.75
N ASP A 256 -8.73 -3.53 -13.86
CA ASP A 256 -7.64 -3.44 -12.87
C ASP A 256 -6.29 -4.04 -13.35
N VAL A 257 -6.19 -4.59 -14.58
CA VAL A 257 -4.98 -5.27 -15.05
C VAL A 257 -4.68 -4.96 -16.52
N GLU A 258 -3.75 -4.03 -16.72
CA GLU A 258 -3.17 -3.73 -18.02
C GLU A 258 -1.90 -4.55 -18.29
N ARG A 259 -1.81 -5.16 -19.46
CA ARG A 259 -0.60 -5.86 -19.93
C ARG A 259 0.33 -4.90 -20.64
N GLY A 260 1.64 -5.17 -20.59
CA GLY A 260 2.60 -4.45 -21.40
C GLY A 260 3.85 -4.02 -20.64
N LEU A 261 4.55 -3.05 -21.22
CA LEU A 261 5.79 -2.51 -20.67
C LEU A 261 5.49 -1.22 -19.89
N SER A 262 5.85 -1.21 -18.61
CA SER A 262 5.83 -0.01 -17.77
C SER A 262 7.25 0.39 -17.43
N SER A 263 7.56 1.69 -17.52
CA SER A 263 8.85 2.25 -17.12
C SER A 263 8.67 3.45 -16.22
N SER A 264 9.51 3.56 -15.19
CA SER A 264 9.52 4.69 -14.25
C SER A 264 10.94 5.22 -14.07
N LEU A 265 11.04 6.53 -13.85
CA LEU A 265 12.26 7.26 -13.53
C LEU A 265 11.98 8.10 -12.28
N SER A 266 12.58 7.73 -11.15
CA SER A 266 12.42 8.48 -9.90
C SER A 266 13.73 9.19 -9.53
N VAL A 267 13.60 10.46 -9.12
CA VAL A 267 14.71 11.30 -8.65
C VAL A 267 14.38 11.81 -7.24
N VAL A 268 15.29 11.61 -6.29
CA VAL A 268 15.14 12.09 -4.91
C VAL A 268 16.01 13.32 -4.68
N PHE A 269 15.42 14.36 -4.09
CA PHE A 269 16.06 15.64 -3.77
C PHE A 269 16.26 15.83 -2.26
#